data_AF-A0A093FLD7-F1
#
_entry.id   AF-A0A093FLD7-F1
#
_cell.length_a   1.000
_cell.length_b   1.000
_cell.length_c   1.000
_cell.angle_alpha   90.00
_cell.angle_beta   90.00
_cell.angle_gamma   90.00
#
_symmetry.space_group_name_H-M   'P 1'
#
loop_
_entity.id
_entity.type
_entity.pdbx_description
1 polymer ?
#
loop_
_entity_poly.entity_id
_entity_poly.type
_entity_poly.pdbx_seq_one_letter_code
_entity_poly.pdbx_strand_id
1 'polypeptide(L)'
;QGGMYVFQLFDYYAASGMCLLFVAIFETLCIAWVYGAEHFYDNIEDMIGYRPWPIIKYCWLFITPAVCMATFLFSLIKYTPLTYNKKYVYPWWGDTLGWLLALSSMVCIPLWIVYKLSTIKGSLRE
;
A
#
# COMPACT_ATOMS: atom_id res chain seq x y z
N GLN A 1 24.72 15.50 -15.47
CA GLN A 1 24.69 14.16 -16.11
C GLN A 1 24.24 13.03 -15.17
N GLY A 2 24.19 13.21 -13.85
CA GLY A 2 23.70 12.19 -12.90
C GLY A 2 22.18 12.16 -12.64
N GLY A 3 21.42 13.15 -13.13
CA GLY A 3 20.00 13.33 -12.77
C GLY A 3 19.08 12.18 -13.21
N MET A 4 19.40 11.49 -14.31
CA MET A 4 18.60 10.36 -14.79
C MET A 4 18.67 9.14 -13.86
N TYR A 5 19.83 8.91 -13.23
CA TYR A 5 20.02 7.83 -12.25
C TYR A 5 19.21 8.07 -10.99
N VAL A 6 19.21 9.32 -10.49
CA VAL A 6 18.41 9.73 -9.32
C VAL A 6 16.92 9.66 -9.66
N PHE A 7 16.53 10.12 -10.85
CA PHE A 7 15.15 10.06 -11.32
C PHE A 7 14.63 8.62 -11.39
N GLN A 8 15.38 7.67 -11.95
CA GLN A 8 14.94 6.27 -12.02
C GLN A 8 14.96 5.56 -10.67
N LEU A 9 15.90 5.90 -9.79
CA LEU A 9 15.88 5.39 -8.41
C LEU A 9 14.64 5.90 -7.68
N PHE A 10 14.30 7.18 -7.84
CA PHE A 10 13.10 7.77 -7.26
C PHE A 10 11.82 7.21 -7.89
N ASP A 11 11.75 7.08 -9.21
CA ASP A 11 10.61 6.51 -9.91
C ASP A 11 10.36 5.06 -9.48
N TYR A 12 11.42 4.26 -9.33
CA TYR A 12 11.28 2.86 -8.91
C TYR A 12 10.96 2.70 -7.41
N TYR A 13 11.62 3.44 -6.51
CA TYR A 13 11.44 3.25 -5.07
C TYR A 13 10.36 4.15 -4.44
N ALA A 14 10.16 5.36 -4.96
CA ALA A 14 9.17 6.31 -4.43
C ALA A 14 7.82 6.22 -5.15
N ALA A 15 7.81 6.03 -6.47
CA ALA A 15 6.57 6.00 -7.27
C ALA A 15 6.14 4.57 -7.70
N SER A 16 7.04 3.61 -7.81
CA SER A 16 6.74 2.31 -8.41
C SER A 16 6.54 1.18 -7.40
N GLY A 17 5.37 0.55 -7.52
CA GLY A 17 5.10 -0.82 -7.05
C GLY A 17 4.97 -0.96 -5.54
N MET A 18 6.08 -1.04 -4.81
CA MET A 18 6.09 -1.59 -3.45
C MET A 18 5.34 -0.73 -2.43
N CYS A 19 5.55 0.58 -2.46
CA CYS A 19 4.87 1.53 -1.57
C CYS A 19 3.38 1.61 -1.88
N LEU A 20 3.03 1.73 -3.16
CA LEU A 20 1.63 1.79 -3.61
C LEU A 20 0.89 0.49 -3.29
N LEU A 21 1.49 -0.67 -3.54
CA LEU A 21 0.90 -1.97 -3.23
C LEU A 21 0.71 -2.15 -1.72
N PHE A 22 1.67 -1.72 -0.91
CA PHE A 22 1.52 -1.72 0.55
C PHE A 22 0.35 -0.85 0.99
N VAL A 23 0.26 0.39 0.51
CA VAL A 23 -0.87 1.30 0.81
C VAL A 23 -2.19 0.67 0.35
N ALA A 24 -2.24 0.11 -0.86
CA ALA A 24 -3.45 -0.53 -1.40
C ALA A 24 -3.91 -1.74 -0.56
N ILE A 25 -2.98 -2.54 -0.01
CA ILE A 25 -3.33 -3.62 0.93
C ILE A 25 -3.98 -3.03 2.19
N PHE A 26 -3.39 -2.00 2.79
CA PHE A 26 -3.96 -1.38 3.98
C PHE A 26 -5.31 -0.72 3.69
N GLU A 27 -5.47 0.00 2.59
CA GLU A 27 -6.74 0.61 2.19
C GLU A 27 -7.83 -0.46 2.02
N THR A 28 -7.55 -1.51 1.27
CA THR A 28 -8.53 -2.58 1.01
C THR A 28 -8.89 -3.36 2.28
N LEU A 29 -7.91 -3.66 3.14
CA LEU A 29 -8.17 -4.28 4.45
C LEU A 29 -8.98 -3.35 5.37
N CYS A 30 -8.64 -2.07 5.43
CA CYS A 30 -9.38 -1.08 6.21
C CYS A 30 -10.83 -0.97 5.74
N ILE A 31 -11.08 -0.89 4.44
CA ILE A 31 -12.45 -0.81 3.90
C ILE A 31 -13.22 -2.11 4.17
N ALA A 32 -12.61 -3.27 3.89
CA ALA A 32 -13.30 -4.56 3.98
C ALA A 32 -13.60 -4.98 5.44
N TRP A 33 -12.65 -4.78 6.36
CA TRP A 33 -12.71 -5.33 7.72
C TRP A 33 -12.88 -4.29 8.83
N VAL A 34 -12.28 -3.10 8.72
CA VAL A 34 -12.38 -2.06 9.76
C VAL A 34 -13.63 -1.21 9.58
N TYR A 35 -13.86 -0.70 8.37
CA TYR A 35 -15.06 0.05 8.03
C TYR A 35 -16.28 -0.88 7.89
N GLY A 36 -16.04 -2.11 7.43
CA GLY A 36 -17.06 -3.13 7.23
C GLY A 36 -17.65 -3.06 5.83
N ALA A 37 -17.58 -4.20 5.12
CA ALA A 37 -18.08 -4.29 3.76
C ALA A 37 -19.59 -4.03 3.60
N GLU A 38 -20.40 -4.28 4.65
CA GLU A 38 -21.84 -3.93 4.63
C GLU A 38 -22.05 -2.42 4.60
N HIS A 39 -21.38 -1.68 5.49
CA HIS A 39 -21.48 -0.22 5.53
C HIS A 39 -21.00 0.42 4.23
N PHE A 40 -19.92 -0.11 3.65
CA PHE A 40 -19.45 0.34 2.35
C PHE A 40 -20.47 0.07 1.24
N TYR A 41 -21.15 -1.08 1.30
CA TYR A 41 -22.17 -1.46 0.34
C TYR A 41 -23.44 -0.60 0.44
N ASP A 42 -23.88 -0.29 1.66
CA ASP A 42 -25.02 0.59 1.93
C ASP A 42 -24.72 2.03 1.46
N ASN A 43 -23.52 2.55 1.73
CA ASN A 43 -23.12 3.87 1.20
C ASN A 43 -23.15 3.91 -0.33
N ILE A 44 -22.75 2.82 -0.99
CA ILE A 44 -22.80 2.75 -2.45
C ILE A 44 -24.25 2.78 -2.90
N GLU A 45 -25.13 1.99 -2.29
CA GLU A 45 -26.57 2.05 -2.59
C GLU A 45 -27.13 3.47 -2.44
N ASP A 46 -26.75 4.21 -1.41
CA ASP A 46 -27.16 5.60 -1.20
C ASP A 46 -26.60 6.56 -2.28
N MET A 47 -25.39 6.29 -2.80
CA MET A 47 -24.76 7.12 -3.84
C MET A 47 -25.33 6.87 -5.25
N ILE A 48 -25.57 5.61 -5.61
CA ILE A 48 -26.01 5.23 -6.96
C ILE A 48 -27.53 4.96 -7.06
N GLY A 49 -28.24 4.87 -5.94
CA GLY A 49 -29.69 4.67 -5.87
C GLY A 49 -30.16 3.23 -6.12
N TYR A 50 -29.24 2.27 -6.21
CA TYR A 50 -29.56 0.83 -6.33
C TYR A 50 -28.47 -0.03 -5.70
N ARG A 51 -28.83 -1.21 -5.18
CA ARG A 51 -27.82 -2.19 -4.71
C ARG A 51 -27.05 -2.78 -5.89
N PRO A 52 -25.70 -2.72 -5.89
CA PRO A 52 -24.88 -3.48 -6.83
C PRO A 52 -25.19 -4.98 -6.74
N TRP A 53 -24.59 -5.78 -7.61
CA TRP A 53 -24.68 -7.24 -7.43
C TRP A 53 -23.81 -7.70 -6.25
N PRO A 54 -24.26 -8.66 -5.43
CA PRO A 54 -23.52 -9.13 -4.25
C PRO A 54 -22.16 -9.77 -4.61
N ILE A 55 -21.96 -10.16 -5.87
CA ILE A 55 -20.65 -10.63 -6.38
C ILE A 55 -19.58 -9.54 -6.26
N ILE A 56 -19.94 -8.28 -6.50
CA ILE A 56 -19.02 -7.13 -6.43
C ILE A 56 -18.55 -6.93 -4.98
N LYS A 57 -19.44 -7.15 -4.02
CA LYS A 57 -19.09 -7.11 -2.59
C LYS A 57 -18.05 -8.16 -2.23
N TYR A 58 -18.21 -9.41 -2.66
CA TYR A 58 -17.20 -10.46 -2.43
C TYR A 58 -15.88 -10.18 -3.16
N CYS A 59 -15.96 -9.53 -4.33
CA CYS A 59 -14.77 -9.09 -5.06
C CYS A 59 -13.96 -8.08 -4.22
N TRP A 60 -14.58 -7.06 -3.65
CA TRP A 60 -13.88 -6.08 -2.83
C TRP A 60 -13.43 -6.62 -1.47
N LEU A 61 -14.20 -7.53 -0.88
CA LEU A 61 -13.89 -8.08 0.44
C LEU A 61 -12.72 -9.06 0.41
N PHE A 62 -12.68 -9.94 -0.61
CA PHE A 62 -11.71 -11.03 -0.67
C PHE A 62 -10.76 -10.93 -1.86
N ILE A 63 -11.28 -10.68 -3.07
CA ILE A 63 -10.46 -10.76 -4.29
C ILE A 63 -9.48 -9.59 -4.35
N THR A 64 -9.93 -8.35 -4.12
CA THR A 64 -9.07 -7.16 -4.17
C THR A 64 -7.91 -7.25 -3.18
N PRO A 65 -8.12 -7.48 -1.86
CA PRO A 65 -7.00 -7.63 -0.94
C PRO A 65 -6.11 -8.84 -1.26
N ALA A 66 -6.68 -9.97 -1.73
CA ALA A 66 -5.90 -11.13 -2.12
C ALA A 66 -4.99 -10.86 -3.33
N VAL A 67 -5.50 -10.16 -4.36
CA VAL A 67 -4.73 -9.79 -5.55
C VAL A 67 -3.64 -8.78 -5.17
N CYS A 68 -3.96 -7.76 -4.36
CA CYS A 68 -2.96 -6.80 -3.86
C CYS A 68 -1.87 -7.48 -3.03
N MET A 69 -2.24 -8.43 -2.17
CA MET A 69 -1.28 -9.21 -1.38
C MET A 69 -0.42 -10.13 -2.24
N ALA A 70 -1.02 -10.79 -3.23
CA ALA A 70 -0.32 -11.68 -4.15
C ALA A 70 0.68 -10.90 -5.03
N THR A 71 0.29 -9.74 -5.56
CA THR A 71 1.19 -8.89 -6.37
C THR A 71 2.31 -8.30 -5.52
N PHE A 72 2.04 -7.91 -4.27
CA PHE A 72 3.06 -7.47 -3.33
C PHE A 72 4.06 -8.58 -2.99
N LEU A 73 3.59 -9.78 -2.67
CA LEU A 73 4.46 -10.94 -2.42
C LEU A 73 5.27 -11.32 -3.66
N PHE A 74 4.65 -11.32 -4.84
CA PHE A 74 5.37 -11.57 -6.09
C PHE A 74 6.45 -10.53 -6.34
N SER A 75 6.16 -9.25 -6.06
CA SER A 75 7.12 -8.15 -6.16
C SER A 75 8.28 -8.29 -5.17
N LEU A 76 8.02 -8.80 -3.96
CA LEU A 76 9.08 -9.13 -2.98
C LEU A 76 9.95 -10.33 -3.43
N ILE A 77 9.34 -11.39 -3.95
CA ILE A 77 10.06 -12.59 -4.38
C ILE A 77 10.89 -12.31 -5.63
N LYS A 78 10.36 -11.50 -6.55
CA LYS A 78 11.05 -11.03 -7.75
C LYS A 78 11.86 -9.76 -7.52
N TYR A 79 12.10 -9.40 -6.26
CA TYR A 79 12.90 -8.23 -5.93
C TYR A 79 14.36 -8.46 -6.39
N THR A 80 14.64 -8.00 -7.60
CA THR A 80 15.99 -7.93 -8.13
C THR A 80 16.55 -6.57 -7.76
N PRO A 81 17.75 -6.48 -7.15
CA PRO A 81 18.40 -5.18 -6.95
C PRO A 81 18.47 -4.47 -8.30
N LEU A 82 18.06 -3.20 -8.31
CA LEU A 82 18.02 -2.35 -9.49
C LEU A 82 19.41 -2.26 -10.14
N THR A 83 19.70 -3.15 -11.08
CA THR A 83 20.90 -3.05 -11.89
C THR A 83 20.63 -2.13 -13.05
N TYR A 84 21.23 -0.94 -13.03
CA TYR A 84 21.21 -0.07 -14.19
C TYR A 84 22.13 -0.64 -15.27
N ASN A 85 21.53 -1.00 -16.41
CA ASN A 85 22.26 -1.28 -17.64
C ASN A 85 23.30 -2.43 -17.55
N LYS A 86 23.05 -3.48 -16.75
CA LYS A 86 23.91 -4.69 -16.58
C LYS A 86 25.40 -4.42 -16.25
N LYS A 87 25.78 -3.18 -15.93
CA LYS A 87 27.18 -2.74 -15.73
C LYS A 87 27.37 -1.86 -14.50
N TYR A 88 26.30 -1.26 -13.98
CA TYR A 88 26.33 -0.48 -12.74
C TYR A 88 25.46 -1.13 -11.68
N VAL A 89 26.12 -1.79 -10.73
CA VAL A 89 25.50 -2.18 -9.46
C VAL A 89 25.33 -0.90 -8.67
N TYR A 90 24.10 -0.55 -8.32
CA TYR A 90 23.88 0.57 -7.41
C TYR A 90 24.65 0.27 -6.12
N PRO A 91 25.50 1.19 -5.64
CA PRO A 91 26.23 0.97 -4.40
C PRO A 91 25.23 0.81 -3.25
N TRP A 92 25.61 0.05 -2.22
CA TRP A 92 24.76 -0.28 -1.07
C TRP A 92 24.02 0.91 -0.45
N TRP A 93 24.60 2.11 -0.50
CA TRP A 93 23.96 3.34 -0.02
C TRP A 93 22.71 3.76 -0.83
N GLY A 94 22.67 3.46 -2.13
CA GLY A 94 21.53 3.74 -3.00
C GLY A 94 20.33 2.85 -2.71
N ASP A 95 20.57 1.56 -2.47
CA ASP A 95 19.51 0.63 -2.05
C ASP A 95 18.98 1.02 -0.66
N THR A 96 19.85 1.40 0.28
CA THR A 96 19.39 1.89 1.59
C THR A 96 18.57 3.18 1.49
N LEU A 97 18.91 4.10 0.58
CA LEU A 97 18.12 5.31 0.34
C LEU A 97 16.76 4.99 -0.30
N GLY A 98 16.72 4.03 -1.22
CA GLY A 98 15.48 3.55 -1.83
C GLY A 98 14.53 2.92 -0.80
N TRP A 99 15.05 2.05 0.06
CA TRP A 99 14.28 1.48 1.17
C TRP A 99 13.85 2.52 2.20
N LEU A 100 14.70 3.51 2.51
CA LEU A 100 14.34 4.59 3.43
C LEU A 100 13.21 5.46 2.87
N LEU A 101 13.27 5.81 1.58
CA LEU A 101 12.19 6.50 0.88
C LEU A 101 10.90 5.67 0.91
N ALA A 102 10.99 4.38 0.61
CA ALA A 102 9.83 3.50 0.63
C ALA A 102 9.19 3.41 2.03
N LEU A 103 10.00 3.12 3.04
CA LEU A 103 9.58 3.01 4.43
C LEU A 103 9.02 4.32 4.98
N SER A 104 9.51 5.49 4.53
CA SER A 104 9.00 6.78 5.01
C SER A 104 7.49 6.93 4.80
N SER A 105 6.98 6.48 3.64
CA SER A 105 5.55 6.51 3.32
C SER A 105 4.77 5.42 4.05
N MET A 106 5.33 4.20 4.15
CA MET A 106 4.70 3.06 4.79
C MET A 106 4.53 3.25 6.30
N VAL A 107 5.48 3.93 6.95
CA VAL A 107 5.50 4.18 8.40
C VAL A 107 4.50 5.26 8.82
N CYS A 108 4.10 6.17 7.92
CA CYS A 108 3.09 7.19 8.21
C CYS A 108 1.74 6.60 8.66
N ILE A 109 1.31 5.50 8.02
CA ILE A 109 0.03 4.83 8.32
C ILE A 109 0.00 4.28 9.77
N PRO A 110 0.92 3.39 10.19
CA PRO A 110 0.95 2.89 11.56
C PRO A 110 1.28 3.97 12.58
N LEU A 111 2.13 4.95 12.26
CA LEU A 111 2.37 6.09 13.14
C LEU A 111 1.09 6.87 13.43
N TRP A 112 0.26 7.10 12.41
CA TRP A 112 -1.01 7.79 12.59
C TRP A 112 -1.98 6.99 13.47
N ILE A 113 -2.04 5.67 13.28
CA ILE A 113 -2.84 4.76 14.12
C ILE A 113 -2.36 4.85 15.58
N VAL A 114 -1.06 4.72 15.84
CA VAL A 114 -0.48 4.79 17.19
C VAL A 114 -0.69 6.17 17.82
N TYR A 115 -0.50 7.24 17.05
CA TYR A 115 -0.73 8.61 17.50
C TYR A 115 -2.18 8.82 17.92
N LYS A 116 -3.12 8.37 17.09
CA LYS A 116 -4.55 8.46 17.41
C LYS A 116 -4.88 7.63 18.65
N LEU A 117 -4.40 6.38 18.75
CA LEU A 117 -4.60 5.55 19.93
C LEU A 117 -4.00 6.17 21.22
N SER A 118 -2.87 6.85 21.12
CA SER A 118 -2.22 7.48 22.28
C SER A 118 -2.86 8.81 22.70
N THR A 119 -3.50 9.51 21.76
CA THR A 119 -4.13 10.82 22.01
C THR A 119 -5.59 10.68 22.45
N ILE A 120 -6.25 9.58 22.07
CA ILE A 120 -7.60 9.27 22.54
C ILE A 120 -7.50 8.90 24.04
N LYS A 121 -8.06 9.74 24.90
CA LYS A 121 -8.22 9.43 26.33
C LYS A 121 -9.42 8.50 26.49
N GLY A 122 -9.17 7.19 26.37
CA GLY A 122 -10.19 6.13 26.53
C GLY A 122 -9.52 4.76 26.73
N SER A 123 -10.26 3.79 27.25
CA SER A 123 -9.82 2.39 27.31
C SER A 123 -9.62 1.86 25.89
N LEU A 124 -8.60 1.03 25.62
CA LEU A 124 -8.36 0.40 24.31
C LEU A 124 -9.54 -0.45 23.77
N ARG A 125 -10.61 -0.58 24.55
CA ARG A 125 -11.80 -1.40 24.28
C ARG A 125 -13.09 -0.59 24.15
N GLU A 126 -13.06 0.72 24.39
CA GLU A 126 -14.19 1.65 24.22
C GLU A 126 -13.97 2.57 23.01
#